data_AF-A0A2T9X7K4-F1
#
_entry.id   AF-A0A2T9X7K4-F1
#
_cell.length_a   1.000
_cell.length_b   1.000
_cell.length_c   1.000
_cell.angle_alpha   90.00
_cell.angle_beta   90.00
_cell.angle_gamma   90.00
#
_symmetry.space_group_name_H-M   'P 1'
#
loop_
_entity.id
_entity.type
_entity.pdbx_description
1 polymer ?
#
loop_
_entity_poly.entity_id
_entity_poly.type
_entity_poly.pdbx_seq_one_letter_code
_entity_poly.pdbx_strand_id
1 'polypeptide(L)'
;MMIWTIIIVGFTAILLDMLKTKMGNADFSNLGRGLLTAGLTMWTAAALALGYVMSYAGYNGLIRRWDAYPVQFLPYMDAMTYLAVAMAASFVMFAIPILGTLLPIKTSAFWVSTESASLPSTSLPGTMAKHDK
;
A
#
# COMPACT_ATOMS: atom_id res chain seq x y z
N MET A 1 -3.54 15.31 13.16
CA MET A 1 -3.57 14.54 11.90
C MET A 1 -2.36 13.62 11.74
N MET A 2 -1.15 14.03 12.10
CA MET A 2 0.05 13.18 11.91
C MET A 2 0.03 11.83 12.65
N ILE A 3 -0.63 11.75 13.82
CA ILE A 3 -0.77 10.48 14.54
C ILE A 3 -1.58 9.45 13.75
N TRP A 4 -2.64 9.87 13.06
CA TRP A 4 -3.50 8.98 12.27
C TRP A 4 -2.77 8.41 11.06
N THR A 5 -1.95 9.23 10.39
CA THR A 5 -1.07 8.75 9.31
C THR A 5 -0.06 7.74 9.79
N ILE A 6 0.56 7.96 10.95
CA ILE A 6 1.54 7.02 11.51
C ILE A 6 0.86 5.70 11.89
N ILE A 7 -0.33 5.75 12.49
CA ILE A 7 -1.10 4.54 12.82
C ILE A 7 -1.44 3.76 11.56
N ILE A 8 -1.94 4.41 10.51
CA ILE A 8 -2.37 3.74 9.28
C ILE A 8 -1.18 3.16 8.53
N VAL A 9 -0.12 3.94 8.32
CA VAL A 9 1.10 3.47 7.64
C VAL A 9 1.77 2.36 8.45
N GLY A 10 1.90 2.53 9.77
CA GLY A 10 2.47 1.52 10.66
C GLY A 10 1.67 0.22 10.69
N PHE A 11 0.34 0.32 10.78
CA PHE A 11 -0.55 -0.83 10.70
C PHE A 11 -0.42 -1.55 9.35
N THR A 12 -0.43 -0.81 8.23
CA THR A 12 -0.26 -1.41 6.90
C THR A 12 1.09 -2.11 6.75
N ALA A 13 2.17 -1.55 7.30
CA ALA A 13 3.49 -2.17 7.25
C ALA A 13 3.51 -3.52 8.01
N ILE A 14 2.98 -3.54 9.24
CA ILE A 14 2.89 -4.77 10.04
C ILE A 14 2.00 -5.81 9.36
N LEU A 15 0.87 -5.38 8.80
CA LEU A 15 -0.05 -6.27 8.09
C LEU A 15 0.62 -6.90 6.87
N LEU A 16 1.32 -6.11 6.05
CA LEU A 16 2.03 -6.61 4.87
C LEU A 16 3.15 -7.60 5.25
N ASP A 17 3.84 -7.36 6.37
CA ASP A 17 4.87 -8.26 6.90
C ASP A 17 4.28 -9.60 7.37
N MET A 18 3.13 -9.56 8.06
CA MET A 18 2.38 -10.76 8.44
C MET A 18 1.88 -11.53 7.21
N LEU A 19 1.37 -10.83 6.19
CA LEU A 19 0.91 -11.43 4.94
C LEU A 19 2.06 -12.11 4.18
N LYS A 20 3.23 -11.47 4.09
CA LYS A 20 4.44 -12.06 3.51
C LYS A 20 4.82 -13.35 4.20
N THR A 21 4.81 -13.35 5.54
CA THR A 21 5.11 -14.53 6.35
C THR A 21 4.11 -15.67 6.08
N LYS A 22 2.82 -15.36 5.96
CA LYS A 22 1.77 -16.34 5.66
C LYS A 22 1.84 -16.91 4.24
N MET A 23 2.34 -16.14 3.28
CA MET A 23 2.52 -16.55 1.89
C MET A 23 3.86 -17.28 1.63
N GLY A 24 4.55 -17.75 2.66
CA GLY A 24 5.80 -18.49 2.51
C GLY A 24 6.98 -17.61 2.06
N ASN A 25 6.97 -16.34 2.45
CA ASN A 25 7.95 -15.33 2.03
C ASN A 25 7.97 -15.07 0.50
N ALA A 26 6.82 -15.31 -0.16
CA ALA A 26 6.63 -14.93 -1.55
C ALA A 26 6.82 -13.42 -1.75
N ASP A 27 7.36 -13.05 -2.90
CA ASP A 27 7.58 -11.65 -3.23
C ASP A 27 6.33 -11.01 -3.85
N PHE A 28 6.11 -9.73 -3.57
CA PHE A 28 5.05 -8.98 -4.24
C PHE A 28 5.38 -8.83 -5.73
N SER A 29 4.38 -9.04 -6.59
CA SER A 29 4.50 -8.77 -8.03
C SER A 29 4.75 -7.27 -8.29
N ASN A 30 5.26 -6.92 -9.47
CA ASN A 30 5.46 -5.52 -9.86
C ASN A 30 4.16 -4.69 -9.76
N LEU A 31 3.01 -5.32 -10.03
CA LEU A 31 1.70 -4.70 -9.87
C LEU A 31 1.35 -4.46 -8.40
N GLY A 32 1.53 -5.47 -7.54
CA GLY A 32 1.28 -5.36 -6.10
C GLY A 32 2.20 -4.32 -5.44
N ARG A 33 3.49 -4.34 -5.77
CA ARG A 33 4.47 -3.33 -5.31
C ARG A 33 4.07 -1.94 -5.79
N GLY A 34 3.71 -1.78 -7.06
CA GLY A 34 3.29 -0.50 -7.63
C GLY A 34 2.04 0.08 -6.96
N LEU A 35 1.02 -0.74 -6.72
CA LEU A 35 -0.22 -0.31 -6.05
C LEU A 35 0.02 0.08 -4.58
N LEU A 36 0.85 -0.70 -3.88
CA LEU A 36 1.20 -0.41 -2.48
C LEU A 36 2.05 0.86 -2.36
N THR A 37 3.08 1.01 -3.19
CA THR A 37 3.95 2.20 -3.12
C THR A 37 3.22 3.46 -3.60
N ALA A 38 2.48 3.39 -4.71
CA ALA A 38 1.68 4.52 -5.19
C ALA A 38 0.58 4.91 -4.19
N GLY A 39 -0.14 3.93 -3.63
CA GLY A 39 -1.16 4.17 -2.62
C GLY A 39 -0.58 4.83 -1.35
N LEU A 40 0.52 4.29 -0.81
CA LEU A 40 1.12 4.84 0.42
C LEU A 40 1.75 6.22 0.20
N THR A 41 2.39 6.46 -0.94
CA THR A 41 2.97 7.78 -1.26
C THR A 41 1.87 8.82 -1.46
N MET A 42 0.82 8.49 -2.19
CA MET A 42 -0.33 9.37 -2.40
C MET A 42 -1.06 9.67 -1.08
N TRP A 43 -1.24 8.65 -0.22
CA TRP A 43 -1.80 8.82 1.12
C TRP A 43 -0.97 9.80 1.94
N THR A 44 0.35 9.60 1.97
CA THR A 44 1.27 10.43 2.76
C THR A 44 1.28 11.88 2.27
N ALA A 45 1.33 12.09 0.94
CA ALA A 45 1.30 13.42 0.35
C ALA A 45 -0.03 14.14 0.63
N ALA A 46 -1.16 13.48 0.40
CA ALA A 46 -2.49 14.06 0.63
C ALA A 46 -2.72 14.36 2.12
N ALA A 47 -2.28 13.48 3.03
CA ALA A 47 -2.43 13.69 4.45
C ALA A 47 -1.55 14.82 5.00
N LEU A 48 -0.35 15.01 4.44
CA LEU A 48 0.53 16.13 4.79
C LEU A 48 -0.10 17.46 4.32
N ALA A 49 -0.58 17.50 3.07
CA ALA A 49 -1.30 18.66 2.55
C ALA A 49 -2.56 18.96 3.39
N LEU A 50 -3.33 17.95 3.76
CA LEU A 50 -4.54 18.11 4.59
C LEU A 50 -4.18 18.65 5.98
N GLY A 51 -3.13 18.10 6.60
CA GLY A 51 -2.61 18.56 7.89
C GLY A 51 -2.15 20.01 7.86
N TYR A 52 -1.54 20.44 6.75
CA TYR A 52 -1.15 21.84 6.54
C TYR A 52 -2.38 22.75 6.42
N VAL A 53 -3.34 22.42 5.55
CA VAL A 53 -4.56 23.23 5.35
C VAL A 53 -5.37 23.35 6.66
N MET A 54 -5.49 22.26 7.42
CA MET A 54 -6.15 22.27 8.73
C MET A 54 -5.43 23.13 9.75
N SER A 55 -4.09 23.08 9.79
CA SER A 55 -3.31 23.89 10.72
C SER A 55 -3.43 25.38 10.37
N TYR A 56 -3.39 25.72 9.09
CA TYR A 56 -3.53 27.09 8.62
C TYR A 56 -4.95 27.64 8.86
N ALA A 57 -5.99 26.86 8.58
CA ALA A 57 -7.36 27.24 8.89
C ALA A 57 -7.57 27.43 10.40
N GLY A 58 -6.99 26.57 11.23
CA GLY A 58 -7.01 26.71 12.69
C GLY A 58 -6.30 27.98 13.18
N TYR A 59 -5.17 28.35 12.56
CA TYR A 59 -4.48 29.61 12.84
C TYR A 59 -5.35 30.84 12.53
N ASN A 60 -6.11 30.78 11.43
CA ASN A 60 -7.06 31.83 11.04
C ASN A 60 -8.34 31.86 11.91
N GLY A 61 -8.45 31.02 12.94
CA GLY A 61 -9.56 31.03 13.89
C GLY A 61 -10.68 30.04 13.58
N LEU A 62 -10.47 29.06 12.68
CA LEU A 62 -11.44 27.99 12.48
C LEU A 62 -11.49 27.09 13.73
N ILE A 63 -12.64 27.10 14.41
CA ILE A 63 -12.86 26.29 15.61
C ILE A 63 -13.23 24.85 15.18
N ARG A 64 -12.75 23.87 15.95
CA ARG A 64 -13.05 22.45 15.70
C ARG A 64 -14.52 22.14 15.97
N ARG A 65 -15.06 21.16 15.24
CA ARG A 65 -16.44 20.64 15.40
C ARG A 65 -17.53 21.66 15.08
N TRP A 66 -17.29 22.51 14.07
CA TRP A 66 -18.27 23.44 13.52
C TRP A 66 -18.76 22.92 12.17
N ASP A 67 -20.09 22.89 12.00
CA ASP A 67 -20.75 22.41 10.78
C ASP A 67 -21.11 23.57 9.83
N ALA A 68 -21.63 24.67 10.40
CA ALA A 68 -21.70 25.96 9.72
C ALA A 68 -20.40 26.72 9.98
N TYR A 69 -19.85 27.45 9.01
CA TYR A 69 -18.66 28.28 9.16
C TYR A 69 -18.78 29.56 8.33
N PRO A 70 -18.10 30.65 8.72
CA PRO A 70 -18.11 31.88 7.94
C PRO A 70 -17.56 31.64 6.52
N VAL A 71 -18.08 32.38 5.53
CA VAL A 71 -17.76 32.20 4.11
C VAL A 71 -16.26 32.32 3.80
N GLN A 72 -15.50 33.05 4.63
CA GLN A 72 -14.05 33.14 4.52
C GLN A 72 -13.32 31.78 4.67
N PHE A 73 -13.95 30.78 5.29
CA PHE A 73 -13.37 29.44 5.45
C PHE A 73 -13.80 28.42 4.40
N LEU A 74 -14.76 28.78 3.52
CA LEU A 74 -15.23 27.95 2.41
C LEU A 74 -14.07 27.34 1.58
N PRO A 75 -13.08 28.11 1.10
CA PRO A 75 -12.01 27.55 0.29
C PRO A 75 -11.13 26.55 1.06
N TYR A 76 -10.94 26.72 2.37
CA TYR A 76 -10.19 25.76 3.18
C TYR A 76 -10.98 24.46 3.36
N MET A 77 -12.29 24.53 3.55
CA MET A 77 -13.16 23.37 3.73
C MET A 77 -13.30 22.56 2.44
N ASP A 78 -13.40 23.23 1.30
CA ASP A 78 -13.37 22.58 -0.02
C ASP A 78 -12.03 21.87 -0.25
N ALA A 79 -10.91 22.57 0.00
CA ALA A 79 -9.59 21.98 -0.13
C ALA A 79 -9.40 20.76 0.79
N MET A 80 -9.86 20.83 2.04
CA MET A 80 -9.83 19.69 2.97
C MET A 80 -10.65 18.52 2.44
N THR A 81 -11.80 18.78 1.82
CA THR A 81 -12.68 17.74 1.26
C THR A 81 -12.02 17.05 0.06
N TYR A 82 -11.46 17.80 -0.88
CA TYR A 82 -10.75 17.21 -2.02
C TYR A 82 -9.54 16.37 -1.59
N LEU A 83 -8.78 16.85 -0.60
CA LEU A 83 -7.65 16.11 -0.05
C LEU A 83 -8.11 14.84 0.69
N ALA A 84 -9.25 14.89 1.39
CA ALA A 84 -9.84 13.71 2.01
C ALA A 84 -10.30 12.67 0.96
N VAL A 85 -10.87 13.11 -0.17
CA VAL A 85 -11.21 12.22 -1.29
C VAL A 85 -9.95 11.56 -1.88
N ALA A 86 -8.85 12.31 -2.04
CA ALA A 86 -7.58 11.77 -2.50
C ALA A 86 -7.00 10.72 -1.50
N MET A 87 -7.18 10.95 -0.20
CA MET A 87 -6.83 9.95 0.83
C MET A 87 -7.71 8.70 0.72
N ALA A 88 -9.02 8.85 0.52
CA ALA A 88 -9.91 7.70 0.33
C ALA A 88 -9.54 6.88 -0.93
N ALA A 89 -9.23 7.54 -2.04
CA ALA A 89 -8.79 6.88 -3.26
C ALA A 89 -7.48 6.11 -3.07
N SER A 90 -6.50 6.71 -2.39
CA SER A 90 -5.22 6.06 -2.10
C SER A 90 -5.37 4.88 -1.15
N PHE A 91 -6.29 4.94 -0.18
CA PHE A 91 -6.68 3.80 0.65
C PHE A 91 -7.13 2.61 -0.18
N VAL A 92 -8.03 2.84 -1.14
CA VAL A 92 -8.50 1.77 -2.03
C VAL A 92 -7.35 1.15 -2.81
N MET A 93 -6.40 1.95 -3.31
CA MET A 93 -5.26 1.44 -4.08
C MET A 93 -4.40 0.45 -3.29
N PHE A 94 -4.05 0.74 -2.04
CA PHE A 94 -3.26 -0.19 -1.22
C PHE A 94 -4.11 -1.28 -0.56
N ALA A 95 -5.43 -1.09 -0.40
CA ALA A 95 -6.33 -2.10 0.14
C ALA A 95 -6.65 -3.22 -0.86
N ILE A 96 -6.71 -2.92 -2.16
CA ILE A 96 -6.96 -3.93 -3.23
C ILE A 96 -6.02 -5.15 -3.12
N PRO A 97 -4.68 -4.99 -3.11
CA PRO A 97 -3.80 -6.15 -3.01
C PRO A 97 -4.05 -6.91 -1.70
N ILE A 98 -4.20 -6.22 -0.56
CA ILE A 98 -4.46 -6.84 0.75
C ILE A 98 -5.76 -7.68 0.73
N LEU A 99 -6.87 -7.11 0.26
CA LEU A 99 -8.16 -7.81 0.16
C LEU A 99 -8.09 -8.98 -0.84
N GLY A 100 -7.37 -8.81 -1.95
CA GLY A 100 -7.11 -9.88 -2.91
C GLY A 100 -6.37 -11.06 -2.28
N THR A 101 -5.44 -10.80 -1.37
CA THR A 101 -4.73 -11.86 -0.62
C THR A 101 -5.63 -12.59 0.39
N LEU A 102 -6.52 -11.85 1.06
CA LEU A 102 -7.38 -12.37 2.13
C LEU A 102 -8.58 -13.16 1.61
N LEU A 103 -9.06 -12.85 0.40
CA LEU A 103 -10.22 -13.49 -0.24
C LEU A 103 -9.85 -14.65 -1.20
N PRO A 104 -8.63 -15.19 -1.10
CA PRO A 104 -7.92 -15.91 -2.17
C PRO A 104 -8.21 -15.56 -3.64
N ILE A 105 -8.68 -14.35 -3.95
CA ILE A 105 -9.02 -13.96 -5.32
C ILE A 105 -7.74 -13.46 -6.00
N LYS A 106 -7.26 -14.21 -7.02
CA LYS A 106 -6.13 -13.82 -7.88
C LYS A 106 -4.81 -13.59 -7.12
N THR A 107 -4.46 -14.48 -6.19
CA THR A 107 -3.17 -14.44 -5.46
C THR A 107 -1.96 -14.42 -6.40
N SER A 108 -2.03 -15.09 -7.55
CA SER A 108 -0.98 -15.09 -8.59
C SER A 108 -0.75 -13.74 -9.28
N ALA A 109 -1.70 -12.79 -9.20
CA ALA A 109 -1.54 -11.46 -9.78
C ALA A 109 -0.73 -10.53 -8.85
N PHE A 110 -0.76 -10.79 -7.55
CA PHE A 110 -0.16 -9.94 -6.52
C PHE A 110 1.09 -10.53 -5.88
N TRP A 111 1.28 -11.85 -6.01
CA TRP A 111 2.41 -12.58 -5.46
C TRP A 111 3.14 -13.36 -6.55
N VAL A 112 4.46 -13.30 -6.51
CA VAL A 112 5.35 -14.15 -7.29
C VAL A 112 5.90 -15.18 -6.33
N SER A 113 5.57 -16.45 -6.58
CA SER A 113 6.19 -17.56 -5.88
C SER A 113 7.69 -17.49 -6.14
N THR A 114 8.50 -17.42 -5.09
CA THR A 114 9.92 -17.70 -5.22
C THR A 114 10.00 -19.19 -5.56
N GLU A 115 10.12 -19.52 -6.85
CA GLU A 115 10.55 -20.86 -7.23
C GLU A 115 11.84 -21.11 -6.45
N SER A 116 11.82 -22.15 -5.62
CA SER A 116 13.02 -22.72 -5.03
C SER A 116 14.02 -22.78 -6.16
N ALA A 117 15.14 -22.06 -6.04
CA ALA A 117 16.19 -22.09 -7.05
C ALA A 117 16.45 -23.56 -7.37
N SER A 118 15.99 -24.01 -8.54
CA SER A 118 16.33 -25.33 -9.02
C SER A 118 17.84 -25.30 -9.10
N LEU A 119 18.50 -26.07 -8.25
CA LEU A 119 19.93 -26.31 -8.33
C LEU A 119 20.26 -26.45 -9.81
N PRO A 120 21.23 -25.68 -10.36
CA PRO A 120 21.58 -25.81 -11.76
C PRO A 120 21.84 -27.29 -11.98
N SER A 121 21.06 -27.91 -12.89
CA SER A 121 21.26 -29.30 -13.25
C SER A 121 22.69 -29.39 -13.76
N THR A 122 23.58 -29.77 -12.86
CA THR A 122 24.96 -30.00 -13.21
C THR A 122 24.87 -31.26 -14.02
N SER A 123 24.86 -31.10 -15.35
CA SER A 123 25.08 -32.21 -16.26
C SER A 123 26.37 -32.85 -15.77
N LEU A 124 26.27 -33.98 -15.05
CA LEU A 124 27.44 -34.76 -14.69
C LEU A 124 28.10 -35.16 -16.02
N PRO A 125 29.28 -34.64 -16.36
CA PRO A 125 30.00 -35.08 -17.53
C PRO A 125 30.61 -36.43 -17.14
N GLY A 126 29.99 -37.56 -17.54
CA GLY A 126 30.66 -38.84 -17.36
C GLY A 126 29.85 -40.12 -17.23
N THR A 127 28.54 -40.18 -17.44
CA THR A 127 27.87 -41.49 -17.56
C THR A 127 27.82 -41.93 -19.02
N MET A 128 28.88 -42.63 -19.44
CA MET A 128 28.88 -43.46 -20.65
C MET A 128 27.67 -44.40 -20.62
N ALA A 129 26.75 -44.23 -21.57
CA ALA A 129 25.76 -45.25 -21.89
C ALA A 129 26.48 -46.44 -22.55
N LYS A 130 26.85 -47.41 -21.72
CA LYS A 130 27.42 -48.68 -22.16
C LYS A 130 26.27 -49.58 -22.65
N HIS A 131 26.34 -49.88 -23.94
CA HIS A 131 25.83 -51.04 -24.67
C HIS A 131 25.17 -52.15 -23.82
N ASP A 132 23.97 -52.58 -24.21
CA ASP A 132 23.60 -53.99 -24.13
C ASP A 132 22.77 -54.40 -25.36
N LYS A 133 22.96 -55.67 -25.72
CA LYS A 133 22.79 -56.32 -27.04
C LYS A 133 21.39 -56.36 -27.62
#